data_AF-A0A2S3QMV2-F1
#
_entry.id   AF-A0A2S3QMV2-F1
#
_cell.length_a   1.000
_cell.length_b   1.000
_cell.length_c   1.000
_cell.angle_alpha   90.00
_cell.angle_beta   90.00
_cell.angle_gamma   90.00
#
_symmetry.space_group_name_H-M   'P 1'
#
loop_
_entity.id
_entity.type
_entity.pdbx_description
1 polymer ?
#
loop_
_entity_poly.entity_id
_entity_poly.type
_entity_poly.pdbx_seq_one_letter_code
_entity_poly.pdbx_strand_id
1 'polypeptide(L)'
;MKTLAHFILVIIGILFQTQVIANGYMIYSVEHELPMTNDVQEIQKNYYVNLGEKQGIKNGTLLDVYRVVILNDPYDREKRYRHKMKVGQLEVIHHDSDTSIAITKNFNDKDRQPILDIPAFMVGDQVNVNLN
;
A
#
# COMPACT_ATOMS: atom_id res chain seq x y z
N MET A 1 52.24 -0.17 -11.18
CA MET A 1 51.28 0.93 -11.43
C MET A 1 49.97 0.45 -12.05
N LYS A 2 49.99 -0.39 -13.10
CA LYS A 2 48.75 -0.88 -13.74
C LYS A 2 47.85 -1.68 -12.79
N THR A 3 48.40 -2.60 -11.99
CA THR A 3 47.63 -3.40 -11.01
C THR A 3 46.93 -2.56 -9.93
N LEU A 4 47.58 -1.48 -9.48
CA LEU A 4 47.01 -0.52 -8.54
C LEU A 4 45.83 0.25 -9.16
N ALA A 5 45.95 0.65 -10.42
CA ALA A 5 44.86 1.34 -11.14
C ALA A 5 43.63 0.44 -11.33
N HIS A 6 43.82 -0.87 -11.58
CA HIS A 6 42.72 -1.82 -11.64
C HIS A 6 42.05 -1.99 -10.27
N PHE A 7 42.83 -2.01 -9.18
CA PHE A 7 42.28 -2.10 -7.83
C PHE A 7 41.45 -0.86 -7.46
N ILE A 8 41.91 0.34 -7.84
CA ILE A 8 41.18 1.60 -7.65
C ILE A 8 39.88 1.60 -8.47
N LEU A 9 39.90 1.10 -9.70
CA LEU A 9 38.71 1.05 -10.57
C LEU A 9 37.64 0.09 -10.02
N VAL A 10 38.05 -1.02 -9.40
CA VAL A 10 37.13 -1.94 -8.70
C VAL A 10 36.52 -1.29 -7.47
N ILE A 11 37.30 -0.56 -6.67
CA ILE A 11 36.79 0.17 -5.50
C ILE A 11 35.79 1.25 -5.91
N ILE A 12 36.06 1.98 -6.99
CA ILE A 12 35.13 2.97 -7.53
C ILE A 12 33.83 2.29 -7.98
N GLY A 13 33.90 1.14 -8.65
CA GLY A 13 32.71 0.38 -9.04
C GLY A 13 31.82 -0.05 -7.87
N ILE A 14 32.41 -0.35 -6.71
CA ILE A 14 31.68 -0.71 -5.49
C ILE A 14 31.02 0.51 -4.84
N LEU A 15 31.62 1.70 -4.95
CA LEU A 15 31.08 2.94 -4.40
C LEU A 15 29.92 3.52 -5.23
N PHE A 16 29.76 3.10 -6.49
CA PHE A 16 28.66 3.51 -7.38
C PHE A 16 27.47 2.55 -7.36
N GLN A 17 27.19 1.89 -6.24
CA GLN A 17 25.94 1.14 -6.09
C GLN A 17 24.77 2.10 -5.93
N THR A 18 23.87 2.11 -6.92
CA THR A 18 22.60 2.83 -6.84
C THR A 18 21.73 2.19 -5.75
N GLN A 19 21.34 2.99 -4.76
CA GLN A 19 20.45 2.56 -3.70
C GLN A 19 19.03 2.41 -4.29
N VAL A 20 18.57 1.17 -4.46
CA VAL A 20 17.17 0.90 -4.80
C VAL A 20 16.36 0.99 -3.51
N ILE A 21 15.63 2.09 -3.35
CA ILE A 21 14.74 2.29 -2.20
C ILE A 21 13.41 1.61 -2.52
N ALA A 22 13.13 0.50 -1.85
CA ALA A 22 11.82 -0.12 -1.88
C ALA A 22 10.85 0.68 -0.99
N ASN A 23 10.14 1.65 -1.58
CA ASN A 23 9.07 2.34 -0.88
C ASN A 23 7.87 1.39 -0.72
N GLY A 24 7.26 1.40 0.46
CA GLY A 24 6.02 0.68 0.70
C GLY A 24 4.87 1.27 -0.12
N TYR A 25 4.04 0.41 -0.69
CA TYR A 25 2.84 0.84 -1.39
C TYR A 25 1.73 1.14 -0.39
N MET A 26 1.02 2.24 -0.62
CA MET A 26 -0.03 2.75 0.24
C MET A 26 -1.07 3.53 -0.55
N ILE A 27 -2.25 3.63 0.04
CA ILE A 27 -3.29 4.55 -0.41
C ILE A 27 -2.85 5.96 -0.05
N TYR A 28 -2.65 6.82 -1.04
CA TYR A 28 -2.20 8.21 -0.79
C TYR A 28 -3.35 9.22 -0.84
N SER A 29 -4.44 8.90 -1.52
CA SER A 29 -5.64 9.74 -1.56
C SER A 29 -6.91 8.89 -1.65
N VAL A 30 -8.00 9.41 -1.09
CA VAL A 30 -9.34 8.83 -1.20
C VAL A 30 -10.28 9.95 -1.62
N GLU A 31 -10.94 9.76 -2.76
CA GLU A 31 -11.99 10.66 -3.22
C GLU A 31 -13.34 9.96 -3.09
N HIS A 32 -14.36 10.71 -2.72
CA HIS A 32 -15.72 10.21 -2.63
C HIS A 32 -16.69 11.26 -3.16
N GLU A 33 -17.79 10.79 -3.71
CA GLU A 33 -18.86 11.68 -4.11
C GLU A 33 -19.51 12.34 -2.88
N LEU A 34 -19.92 13.60 -3.03
CA LEU A 34 -20.70 14.32 -2.03
C LEU A 34 -22.16 14.32 -2.49
N PRO A 35 -23.02 13.45 -1.93
CA PRO A 35 -24.42 13.42 -2.32
C PRO A 35 -25.10 14.73 -1.90
N MET A 36 -25.73 15.41 -2.86
CA MET A 36 -26.50 16.64 -2.63
C MET A 36 -27.92 16.39 -2.11
N THR A 37 -28.36 15.13 -2.13
CA THR A 37 -29.69 14.67 -1.68
C THR A 37 -29.54 13.40 -0.84
N ASN A 38 -30.44 13.21 0.13
CA ASN A 38 -30.43 12.05 1.03
C ASN A 38 -30.81 10.71 0.35
N ASP A 39 -31.16 10.72 -0.94
CA ASP A 39 -31.66 9.55 -1.68
C ASP A 39 -30.53 8.69 -2.30
N VAL A 40 -29.27 9.07 -2.12
CA VAL A 40 -28.12 8.30 -2.65
C VAL A 40 -27.82 7.13 -1.71
N GLN A 41 -28.10 5.91 -2.17
CA GLN A 41 -28.00 4.70 -1.36
C GLN A 41 -26.55 4.19 -1.18
N GLU A 42 -25.64 4.49 -2.11
CA GLU A 42 -24.24 4.06 -2.02
C GLU A 42 -23.28 5.16 -2.54
N ILE A 43 -22.42 5.66 -1.64
CA ILE A 43 -21.38 6.63 -2.00
C ILE A 43 -20.22 5.88 -2.67
N GLN A 44 -19.97 6.15 -3.95
CA GLN A 44 -18.81 5.62 -4.65
C GLN A 44 -17.54 6.30 -4.13
N LYS A 45 -16.49 5.48 -3.93
CA LYS A 45 -15.19 5.91 -3.42
C LYS A 45 -14.08 5.43 -4.36
N ASN A 46 -13.23 6.37 -4.76
CA ASN A 46 -12.03 6.10 -5.54
C ASN A 46 -10.81 6.15 -4.61
N TYR A 47 -9.98 5.11 -4.68
CA TYR A 47 -8.75 4.99 -3.91
C TYR A 47 -7.57 5.12 -4.85
N TYR A 48 -6.71 6.09 -4.55
CA TYR A 48 -5.49 6.32 -5.31
C TYR A 48 -4.31 5.67 -4.59
N VAL A 49 -3.60 4.81 -5.31
CA VAL A 49 -2.50 4.00 -4.77
C VAL A 49 -1.21 4.35 -5.53
N ASN A 50 -0.10 4.44 -4.81
CA ASN A 50 1.24 4.70 -5.36
C ASN A 50 1.86 3.43 -5.98
N LEU A 51 1.06 2.68 -6.73
CA LEU A 51 1.42 1.40 -7.34
C LEU A 51 0.84 1.40 -8.76
N GLY A 52 1.64 1.14 -9.79
CA GLY A 52 1.24 1.25 -11.19
C GLY A 52 1.84 0.17 -12.10
N GLU A 53 1.93 0.49 -13.39
CA GLU A 53 2.39 -0.43 -14.44
C GLU A 53 3.82 -0.93 -14.22
N LYS A 54 4.72 -0.08 -13.71
CA LYS A 54 6.12 -0.48 -13.44
C LYS A 54 6.23 -1.62 -12.43
N GLN A 55 5.20 -1.82 -11.62
CA GLN A 55 5.11 -2.89 -10.63
C GLN A 55 4.27 -4.08 -11.13
N GLY A 56 3.84 -4.08 -12.39
CA GLY A 56 3.10 -5.17 -13.03
C GLY A 56 1.58 -5.14 -12.81
N ILE A 57 1.02 -4.01 -12.37
CA ILE A 57 -0.42 -3.87 -12.17
C ILE A 57 -1.16 -3.76 -13.50
N LYS A 58 -2.34 -4.38 -13.56
CA LYS A 58 -3.28 -4.30 -14.69
C LYS A 58 -4.67 -3.96 -14.17
N ASN A 59 -5.55 -3.58 -15.08
CA ASN A 59 -6.97 -3.43 -14.75
C ASN A 59 -7.54 -4.78 -14.33
N GLY A 60 -8.34 -4.80 -13.27
CA GLY A 60 -8.88 -6.00 -12.63
C GLY A 60 -7.94 -6.67 -11.62
N THR A 61 -6.72 -6.15 -11.40
CA THR A 61 -5.84 -6.66 -10.35
C THR A 61 -6.46 -6.42 -8.97
N LEU A 62 -6.43 -7.46 -8.12
CA LEU A 62 -6.87 -7.37 -6.74
C LEU A 62 -5.72 -6.96 -5.83
N LEU A 63 -5.99 -5.97 -5.00
CA LEU A 63 -5.05 -5.40 -4.05
C LEU A 63 -5.53 -5.68 -2.63
N ASP A 64 -4.71 -6.34 -1.83
CA ASP A 64 -4.97 -6.56 -0.40
C ASP A 64 -4.56 -5.31 0.38
N VAL A 65 -5.49 -4.76 1.16
CA VAL A 65 -5.25 -3.58 1.99
C VAL A 65 -5.03 -4.00 3.43
N TYR A 66 -3.97 -3.46 4.03
CA TYR A 66 -3.56 -3.74 5.39
C TYR A 66 -3.42 -2.45 6.21
N ARG A 67 -3.99 -2.46 7.41
CA ARG A 67 -3.80 -1.43 8.41
C ARG A 67 -2.71 -1.83 9.39
N VAL A 68 -1.81 -0.90 9.65
CA VAL A 68 -0.74 -1.08 10.64
C VAL A 68 -1.18 -0.40 11.94
N VAL A 69 -1.56 -1.21 12.94
CA VAL A 69 -1.91 -0.73 14.27
C VAL A 69 -0.70 -0.86 15.17
N ILE A 70 -0.34 0.22 15.87
CA ILE A 70 0.76 0.23 16.84
C ILE A 70 0.15 0.27 18.23
N LEU A 71 0.39 -0.78 19.00
CA LEU A 71 -0.08 -0.90 20.38
C LEU A 71 1.12 -0.81 21.32
N ASN A 72 0.98 -0.02 22.38
CA ASN A 72 1.98 0.05 23.44
C ASN A 72 1.72 -1.06 24.46
N ASP A 73 2.78 -1.68 24.95
CA ASP A 73 2.67 -2.62 26.07
C ASP A 73 2.37 -1.84 27.36
N PRO A 74 1.27 -2.14 28.08
CA PRO A 74 0.97 -1.48 29.35
C PRO A 74 2.00 -1.79 30.44
N TYR A 75 2.73 -2.90 30.35
CA TYR A 75 3.74 -3.32 31.33
C TYR A 75 5.15 -2.86 30.97
N ASP A 76 5.41 -2.55 29.70
CA ASP A 76 6.72 -2.14 29.21
C ASP A 76 6.61 -0.93 28.26
N ARG A 77 6.87 0.27 28.79
CA ARG A 77 6.70 1.53 28.05
C ARG A 77 7.61 1.66 26.83
N GLU A 78 8.68 0.89 26.74
CA GLU A 78 9.63 0.95 25.63
C GLU A 78 9.26 0.02 24.47
N LYS A 79 8.41 -0.99 24.73
CA LYS A 79 7.98 -1.93 23.70
C LYS A 79 6.69 -1.50 23.02
N ARG A 80 6.76 -1.39 21.70
CA ARG A 80 5.62 -1.13 20.82
C ARG A 80 5.42 -2.29 19.87
N TYR A 81 4.25 -2.90 19.89
CA TYR A 81 3.90 -3.97 18.97
C TYR A 81 3.25 -3.37 17.72
N ARG A 82 3.71 -3.83 16.56
CA ARG A 82 3.17 -3.43 15.26
C ARG A 82 2.37 -4.60 14.68
N HIS A 83 1.06 -4.44 14.59
CA HIS A 83 0.17 -5.43 14.00
C HIS A 83 -0.26 -5.01 12.61
N LYS A 84 -0.02 -5.87 11.61
CA LYS A 84 -0.48 -5.68 10.23
C LYS A 84 -1.76 -6.48 10.03
N MET A 85 -2.90 -5.80 10.00
CA MET A 85 -4.23 -6.39 9.93
C MET A 85 -4.82 -6.21 8.54
N LYS A 86 -5.33 -7.27 7.91
CA LYS A 86 -6.01 -7.17 6.61
C LYS A 86 -7.38 -6.52 6.81
N VAL A 87 -7.61 -5.41 6.13
CA VAL A 87 -8.87 -4.63 6.20
C VAL A 87 -9.84 -5.09 5.12
N GLY A 88 -9.33 -5.41 3.93
CA GLY A 88 -10.15 -5.80 2.79
C GLY A 88 -9.38 -5.82 1.49
N GLN A 89 -10.12 -5.72 0.38
CA GLN A 89 -9.57 -5.77 -0.97
C GLN A 89 -10.06 -4.61 -1.83
N LEU A 90 -9.17 -4.12 -2.68
CA LEU A 90 -9.47 -3.14 -3.72
C LEU A 90 -9.28 -3.79 -5.10
N GLU A 91 -10.07 -3.34 -6.07
CA GLU A 91 -9.93 -3.74 -7.47
C GLU A 91 -9.46 -2.55 -8.29
N VAL A 92 -8.37 -2.74 -9.04
CA VAL A 92 -7.81 -1.68 -9.89
C VAL A 92 -8.69 -1.48 -11.12
N ILE A 93 -9.20 -0.25 -11.29
CA ILE A 93 -10.00 0.13 -12.46
C ILE A 93 -9.16 0.80 -13.55
N HIS A 94 -8.14 1.53 -13.15
CA HIS A 94 -7.25 2.28 -14.03
C HIS A 94 -5.84 2.29 -13.44
N HIS A 95 -4.83 2.22 -14.30
CA HIS A 95 -3.44 2.31 -13.89
C HIS A 95 -2.68 3.24 -14.83
N ASP A 96 -1.79 4.01 -14.23
CA ASP A 96 -0.75 4.78 -14.91
C ASP A 96 0.61 4.12 -14.62
N SER A 97 1.69 4.78 -15.07
CA SER A 97 3.05 4.25 -14.92
C SER A 97 3.46 3.95 -13.46
N ASP A 98 3.16 4.86 -12.53
CA ASP A 98 3.57 4.78 -11.11
C ASP A 98 2.40 4.75 -10.12
N THR A 99 1.17 5.01 -10.59
CA THR A 99 -0.03 5.15 -9.75
C THR A 99 -1.19 4.35 -10.32
N SER A 100 -2.18 4.03 -9.48
CA SER A 100 -3.42 3.39 -9.92
C SER A 100 -4.62 3.93 -9.16
N ILE A 101 -5.78 3.80 -9.80
CA ILE A 101 -7.09 4.08 -9.24
C ILE A 101 -7.78 2.75 -9.02
N ALA A 102 -8.26 2.54 -7.80
CA ALA A 102 -8.95 1.34 -7.40
C ALA A 102 -10.28 1.66 -6.72
N ILE A 103 -11.20 0.70 -6.77
CA ILE A 103 -12.51 0.77 -6.12
C ILE A 103 -12.61 -0.32 -5.06
N THR A 104 -13.49 -0.13 -4.07
CA THR A 104 -13.77 -1.16 -3.07
C THR A 104 -14.33 -2.41 -3.74
N LYS A 105 -13.72 -3.56 -3.50
CA LYS A 105 -14.33 -4.86 -3.79
C LYS A 105 -14.75 -5.50 -2.48
N ASN A 106 -16.04 -5.86 -2.37
CA ASN A 106 -16.60 -6.41 -1.14
C ASN A 106 -15.82 -7.65 -0.68
N PHE A 107 -15.19 -7.55 0.50
CA PHE A 107 -14.54 -8.67 1.18
C PHE A 107 -15.60 -9.39 2.01
N ASN A 108 -15.97 -10.60 1.57
CA ASN A 108 -17.21 -11.26 1.97
C ASN A 108 -17.12 -12.06 3.29
N ASP A 109 -16.22 -11.72 4.20
CA ASP A 109 -16.00 -12.49 5.42
C ASP A 109 -16.27 -11.61 6.65
N LYS A 110 -17.56 -11.35 6.94
CA LYS A 110 -17.98 -10.53 8.09
C LYS A 110 -17.64 -11.18 9.44
N ASP A 111 -17.40 -12.49 9.46
CA ASP A 111 -17.21 -13.27 10.69
C ASP A 111 -15.75 -13.29 11.18
N ARG A 112 -14.78 -12.86 10.36
CA ARG A 112 -13.33 -12.92 10.68
C ARG A 112 -12.59 -11.60 10.44
N GLN A 113 -13.26 -10.47 10.61
CA GLN A 113 -12.61 -9.16 10.53
C GLN A 113 -12.07 -8.73 11.90
N PRO A 114 -10.84 -8.20 11.95
CA PRO A 114 -10.35 -7.55 13.16
C PRO A 114 -11.26 -6.36 13.48
N ILE A 115 -11.51 -6.10 14.76
CA ILE A 115 -12.22 -4.90 15.18
C ILE A 115 -11.32 -3.70 14.88
N LEU A 116 -11.77 -2.85 13.97
CA LEU A 116 -11.08 -1.63 13.55
C LEU A 116 -11.89 -0.42 14.02
N ASP A 117 -11.21 0.64 14.46
CA ASP A 117 -11.86 1.90 14.86
C ASP A 117 -12.65 2.52 13.69
N ILE A 118 -12.12 2.40 12.48
CA ILE A 118 -12.75 2.87 11.24
C ILE A 118 -12.84 1.68 10.27
N PRO A 119 -14.04 1.15 9.99
CA PRO A 119 -14.24 -0.03 9.13
C PRO A 119 -14.12 0.28 7.62
N ALA A 120 -13.55 1.42 7.26
CA ALA A 120 -13.30 1.84 5.87
C ALA A 120 -11.79 1.91 5.59
N PHE A 121 -11.41 1.83 4.32
CA PHE A 121 -10.04 2.08 3.90
C PHE A 121 -9.66 3.55 4.11
N MET A 122 -8.39 3.79 4.46
CA MET A 122 -7.87 5.10 4.82
C MET A 122 -6.58 5.42 4.07
N VAL A 123 -6.29 6.72 3.95
CA VAL A 123 -4.98 7.20 3.52
C VAL A 123 -3.91 6.68 4.48
N GLY A 124 -2.83 6.14 3.93
CA GLY A 124 -1.73 5.53 4.68
C GLY A 124 -1.87 4.03 4.93
N ASP A 125 -3.02 3.41 4.61
CA ASP A 125 -3.13 1.95 4.64
C ASP A 125 -2.18 1.34 3.60
N GLN A 126 -1.49 0.27 4.00
CA GLN A 126 -0.52 -0.41 3.15
C GLN A 126 -1.23 -1.31 2.15
N VAL A 127 -0.73 -1.34 0.92
CA VAL A 127 -1.32 -2.12 -0.16
C VAL A 127 -0.33 -3.20 -0.62
N ASN A 128 -0.84 -4.38 -0.92
CA ASN A 128 -0.05 -5.45 -1.53
C ASN A 128 -0.82 -6.08 -2.70
N VAL A 129 -0.09 -6.57 -3.69
CA VAL A 129 -0.71 -7.29 -4.81
C VAL A 129 -1.13 -8.66 -4.31
N ASN A 130 -2.40 -9.01 -4.51
CA ASN A 130 -2.88 -10.36 -4.28
C ASN A 130 -2.43 -11.23 -5.46
N LEU A 131 -1.33 -11.96 -5.26
CA LEU A 131 -0.86 -12.99 -6.18
C LEU A 131 -1.62 -14.27 -5.83
N ASN A 132 -2.68 -14.54 -6.59
CA ASN A 132 -3.46 -15.77 -6.48
C ASN A 132 -2.69 -16.96 -7.06
#